data_AF-A0A8T7K8W9-F1
#
_entry.id   AF-A0A8T7K8W9-F1
#
_cell.length_a   1.000
_cell.length_b   1.000
_cell.length_c   1.000
_cell.angle_alpha   90.00
_cell.angle_beta   90.00
_cell.angle_gamma   90.00
#
_symmetry.space_group_name_H-M   'P 1'
#
loop_
_entity.id
_entity.type
_entity.pdbx_description
1 polymer ?
#
loop_
_entity_poly.entity_id
_entity_poly.type
_entity_poly.pdbx_seq_one_letter_code
_entity_poly.pdbx_strand_id
1 'polypeptide(L)'
;MNNNRQIIDEARVYWEADNRPLDLGRVLYDALLPAQRPPWAAGLLRLASTRIDVVPELERVLALAENPARWKDALYELDVLRSMTVKERNPLYNDIIALAQKVAQVTHNASGEPDPFPHDVGWKMIVDLHEIVLRINNPAFSEHVWHVLIEPFHI
;
A
#
# COMPACT_ATOMS: atom_id res chain seq x y z
N MET A 1 2.70 25.72 3.79
CA MET A 1 1.40 25.39 3.14
C MET A 1 1.49 25.20 1.62
N ASN A 2 2.65 25.33 0.95
CA ASN A 2 2.76 25.20 -0.52
C ASN A 2 3.20 23.80 -1.02
N ASN A 3 3.68 22.91 -0.13
CA ASN A 3 4.31 21.64 -0.53
C ASN A 3 3.30 20.52 -0.83
N ASN A 4 2.27 20.36 0.00
CA ASN A 4 1.29 19.28 -0.15
C ASN A 4 0.47 19.40 -1.44
N ARG A 5 0.07 20.62 -1.81
CA ARG A 5 -0.65 20.85 -3.06
C ARG A 5 0.21 20.50 -4.28
N GLN A 6 1.48 20.88 -4.25
CA GLN A 6 2.43 20.51 -5.31
C GLN A 6 2.61 18.99 -5.41
N ILE A 7 2.71 18.28 -4.27
CA ILE A 7 2.78 16.81 -4.24
C ILE A 7 1.53 16.19 -4.86
N ILE A 8 0.34 16.66 -4.50
CA ILE A 8 -0.94 16.14 -5.04
C ILE A 8 -1.03 16.41 -6.55
N ASP A 9 -0.69 17.62 -6.99
CA ASP A 9 -0.75 18.00 -8.41
C ASP A 9 0.23 17.16 -9.25
N GLU A 10 1.47 16.94 -8.76
CA GLU A 10 2.46 16.08 -9.42
C GLU A 10 2.01 14.60 -9.43
N ALA A 11 1.52 14.09 -8.30
CA ALA A 11 0.97 12.74 -8.20
C ALA A 11 -0.20 12.53 -9.17
N ARG A 12 -1.04 13.54 -9.37
CA ARG A 12 -2.21 13.43 -10.26
C ARG A 12 -1.79 13.22 -11.71
N VAL A 13 -0.73 13.88 -12.16
CA VAL A 13 -0.16 13.69 -13.51
C VAL A 13 0.25 12.23 -13.71
N TYR A 14 0.90 11.61 -12.72
CA TYR A 14 1.30 10.20 -12.81
C TYR A 14 0.14 9.21 -12.74
N TRP A 15 -0.94 9.56 -12.04
CA TRP A 15 -2.15 8.73 -11.91
C TRP A 15 -3.01 8.74 -13.18
N GLU A 16 -3.26 9.91 -13.77
CA GLU A 16 -4.24 10.05 -14.86
C GLU A 16 -3.62 10.12 -16.25
N ALA A 17 -2.50 10.84 -16.41
CA ALA A 17 -1.99 11.20 -17.73
C ALA A 17 -0.91 10.22 -18.22
N ASP A 18 0.02 9.86 -17.34
CA ASP A 18 1.25 9.18 -17.76
C ASP A 18 1.22 7.66 -17.51
N ASN A 19 0.29 7.16 -16.69
CA ASN A 19 0.24 5.76 -16.26
C ASN A 19 1.61 5.27 -15.69
N ARG A 20 2.18 6.05 -14.76
CA ARG A 20 3.52 5.82 -14.18
C ARG A 20 3.41 5.52 -12.67
N PRO A 21 2.90 4.34 -12.28
CA PRO A 21 2.61 4.04 -10.88
C PRO A 21 3.87 3.99 -9.99
N LEU A 22 5.04 3.67 -10.55
CA LEU A 22 6.29 3.70 -9.79
C LEU A 22 6.70 5.13 -9.41
N ASP A 23 6.58 6.09 -10.34
CA ASP A 23 6.87 7.50 -10.08
C ASP A 23 5.84 8.13 -9.15
N LEU A 24 4.55 7.77 -9.31
CA LEU A 24 3.50 8.11 -8.35
C LEU A 24 3.87 7.64 -6.93
N GLY A 25 4.26 6.36 -6.81
CA GLY A 25 4.68 5.78 -5.54
C GLY A 25 5.89 6.49 -4.95
N ARG A 26 6.86 6.90 -5.78
CA ARG A 26 8.02 7.69 -5.34
C ARG A 26 7.60 9.03 -4.77
N VAL A 27 6.80 9.82 -5.49
CA VAL A 27 6.35 11.14 -5.06
C VAL A 27 5.57 11.07 -3.75
N LEU A 28 4.61 10.16 -3.63
CA LEU A 28 3.77 10.06 -2.44
C LEU A 28 4.56 9.48 -1.25
N TYR A 29 5.25 8.36 -1.44
CA TYR A 29 5.89 7.65 -0.32
C TYR A 29 7.09 8.41 0.26
N ASP A 30 7.89 9.07 -0.58
CA ASP A 30 9.05 9.83 -0.12
C ASP A 30 8.64 11.10 0.64
N ALA A 31 7.44 11.61 0.38
CA ALA A 31 6.88 12.75 1.11
C ALA A 31 6.33 12.38 2.49
N LEU A 32 6.13 11.08 2.78
CA LEU A 32 5.62 10.60 4.07
C LEU A 32 6.76 10.42 5.08
N LEU A 33 6.54 10.90 6.31
CA LEU A 33 7.36 10.57 7.46
C LEU A 33 7.28 9.05 7.73
N PRO A 34 8.34 8.42 8.28
CA PRO A 34 8.33 6.99 8.58
C PRO A 34 7.09 6.53 9.35
N ALA A 35 6.64 7.32 10.33
CA ALA A 35 5.47 6.99 11.14
C ALA A 35 4.11 7.07 10.41
N GLN A 36 4.04 7.77 9.27
CA GLN A 36 2.82 7.89 8.46
C GLN A 36 2.67 6.75 7.46
N ARG A 37 3.77 6.08 7.10
CA ARG A 37 3.79 5.09 6.02
C ARG A 37 2.94 3.85 6.34
N PRO A 38 3.01 3.23 7.54
CA PRO A 38 2.20 2.06 7.84
C PRO A 38 0.68 2.32 7.84
N PRO A 39 0.13 3.33 8.53
CA PRO A 39 -1.32 3.58 8.49
C PRO A 39 -1.81 3.99 7.10
N TRP A 40 -1.01 4.75 6.33
CA TRP A 40 -1.33 5.04 4.93
C TRP A 40 -1.40 3.77 4.07
N ALA A 41 -0.40 2.89 4.19
CA ALA A 41 -0.35 1.61 3.50
C ALA A 41 -1.53 0.70 3.88
N ALA A 42 -1.93 0.70 5.16
CA ALA A 42 -3.13 0.00 5.63
C ALA A 42 -4.43 0.53 5.00
N GLY A 43 -4.59 1.84 4.84
CA GLY A 43 -5.75 2.43 4.15
C GLY A 43 -5.93 1.86 2.74
N LEU A 44 -4.84 1.76 1.99
CA LEU A 44 -4.84 1.23 0.62
C LEU A 44 -5.18 -0.26 0.59
N LEU A 45 -4.58 -1.06 1.48
CA LEU A 45 -4.87 -2.50 1.58
C LEU A 45 -6.32 -2.75 2.03
N ARG A 46 -6.83 -1.98 2.99
CA ARG A 46 -8.21 -2.07 3.47
C ARG A 46 -9.21 -1.82 2.35
N LEU A 47 -8.95 -0.81 1.52
CA LEU A 47 -9.80 -0.54 0.36
C LEU A 47 -9.73 -1.69 -0.65
N ALA A 48 -8.53 -2.19 -0.96
CA ALA A 48 -8.36 -3.30 -1.89
C ALA A 48 -9.01 -4.61 -1.39
N SER A 49 -8.90 -4.92 -0.10
CA SER A 49 -9.42 -6.17 0.50
C SER A 49 -10.94 -6.27 0.46
N THR A 50 -11.67 -5.14 0.34
CA THR A 50 -13.14 -5.14 0.14
C THR A 50 -13.60 -5.83 -1.14
N ARG A 51 -12.67 -6.20 -2.02
CA ARG A 51 -12.92 -6.76 -3.35
C ARG A 51 -12.77 -8.28 -3.41
N ILE A 52 -12.42 -8.90 -2.30
CA ILE A 52 -12.32 -10.35 -2.13
C ILE A 52 -13.05 -10.77 -0.85
N ASP A 53 -13.26 -12.08 -0.70
CA ASP A 53 -13.77 -12.63 0.55
C ASP A 53 -12.79 -12.37 1.69
N VAL A 54 -13.30 -12.39 2.92
CA VAL A 54 -12.52 -12.11 4.13
C VAL A 54 -11.34 -13.07 4.26
N VAL A 55 -10.15 -12.51 4.41
CA VAL A 55 -8.90 -13.24 4.63
C VAL A 55 -8.32 -12.81 5.99
N PRO A 56 -8.29 -13.70 7.00
CA PRO A 56 -7.80 -13.35 8.34
C PRO A 56 -6.38 -12.78 8.38
N GLU A 57 -5.51 -13.25 7.49
CA GLU A 57 -4.12 -12.78 7.34
C GLU A 57 -4.06 -11.30 6.97
N LEU A 58 -4.98 -10.82 6.12
CA LEU A 58 -5.06 -9.42 5.76
C LEU A 58 -5.48 -8.55 6.95
N GLU A 59 -6.44 -9.01 7.74
CA GLU A 59 -6.86 -8.29 8.95
C GLU A 59 -5.73 -8.20 9.99
N ARG A 60 -4.90 -9.24 10.11
CA ARG A 60 -3.71 -9.18 10.99
C ARG A 60 -2.71 -8.14 10.51
N VAL A 61 -2.44 -8.08 9.20
CA VAL A 61 -1.53 -7.08 8.61
C VAL A 61 -2.07 -5.66 8.82
N LEU A 62 -3.37 -5.44 8.61
CA LEU A 62 -4.02 -4.16 8.88
C LEU A 62 -3.87 -3.75 10.35
N ALA A 63 -4.19 -4.65 11.28
CA ALA A 63 -4.07 -4.40 12.71
C ALA A 63 -2.63 -4.11 13.17
N LEU A 64 -1.63 -4.72 12.52
CA LEU A 64 -0.22 -4.42 12.77
C LEU A 64 0.15 -3.03 12.27
N ALA A 65 -0.16 -2.71 11.02
CA ALA A 65 0.18 -1.43 10.41
C ALA A 65 -0.46 -0.22 11.13
N GLU A 66 -1.62 -0.41 11.76
CA GLU A 66 -2.31 0.62 12.55
C GLU A 66 -1.80 0.74 14.00
N ASN A 67 -0.91 -0.14 14.45
CA ASN A 67 -0.41 -0.15 15.82
C ASN A 67 1.13 -0.07 15.87
N PRO A 68 1.70 1.14 16.10
CA PRO A 68 3.14 1.35 16.16
C PRO A 68 3.88 0.44 17.14
N ALA A 69 3.25 0.06 18.26
CA ALA A 69 3.86 -0.83 19.25
C ALA A 69 4.08 -2.27 18.73
N ARG A 70 3.44 -2.63 17.61
CA ARG A 70 3.47 -3.96 17.01
C ARG A 70 4.14 -4.00 15.64
N TRP A 71 4.67 -2.89 15.12
CA TRP A 71 5.26 -2.87 13.77
C TRP A 71 6.40 -3.88 13.58
N LYS A 72 7.18 -4.17 14.62
CA LYS A 72 8.22 -5.20 14.60
C LYS A 72 7.69 -6.61 14.29
N ASP A 73 6.42 -6.88 14.60
CA ASP A 73 5.79 -8.20 14.36
C ASP A 73 5.43 -8.39 12.87
N ALA A 74 5.51 -7.33 12.04
CA ALA A 74 5.11 -7.40 10.63
C ALA A 74 5.95 -8.37 9.78
N LEU A 75 7.20 -8.63 10.18
CA LEU A 75 8.04 -9.62 9.51
C LEU A 75 7.46 -11.03 9.63
N TYR A 76 6.87 -11.37 10.78
CA TYR A 76 6.24 -12.68 10.97
C TYR A 76 5.03 -12.86 10.06
N GLU A 77 4.14 -11.87 9.97
CA GLU A 77 2.98 -11.96 9.09
C GLU A 77 3.37 -11.94 7.60
N LEU A 78 4.49 -11.29 7.23
CA LEU A 78 5.01 -11.37 5.86
C LEU A 78 5.33 -12.81 5.45
N ASP A 79 5.94 -13.60 6.34
CA ASP A 79 6.26 -15.00 6.04
C ASP A 79 4.99 -15.86 5.92
N VAL A 80 3.95 -15.57 6.70
CA VAL A 80 2.63 -16.19 6.54
C VAL A 80 2.05 -15.87 5.16
N LEU A 81 2.02 -14.60 4.75
CA LEU A 81 1.49 -14.16 3.46
C LEU A 81 2.23 -14.81 2.26
N ARG A 82 3.55 -14.96 2.34
CA ARG A 82 4.35 -15.60 1.27
C ARG A 82 3.93 -17.04 1.00
N SER A 83 3.44 -17.75 2.02
CA SER A 83 2.96 -19.13 1.88
C SER A 83 1.59 -19.23 1.17
N MET A 84 0.83 -18.13 1.11
CA MET A 84 -0.52 -18.12 0.54
C MET A 84 -0.53 -17.99 -0.98
N THR A 85 0.38 -17.21 -1.56
CA THR A 85 0.41 -16.90 -3.01
C THR A 85 0.58 -18.15 -3.88
N VAL A 86 1.11 -19.24 -3.34
CA VAL A 86 1.41 -20.48 -4.08
C VAL A 86 0.14 -21.28 -4.44
N LYS A 87 -1.02 -21.00 -3.83
CA LYS A 87 -2.16 -21.93 -3.85
C LYS A 87 -3.41 -21.43 -4.56
N GLU A 88 -3.55 -20.14 -4.85
CA GLU A 88 -4.81 -19.55 -5.33
C GLU A 88 -4.80 -19.26 -6.84
N ARG A 89 -5.89 -19.62 -7.52
CA ARG A 89 -6.06 -19.40 -8.97
C ARG A 89 -6.65 -18.03 -9.29
N ASN A 90 -7.29 -17.37 -8.33
CA ASN A 90 -7.85 -16.05 -8.49
C ASN A 90 -6.73 -14.97 -8.60
N PRO A 91 -6.56 -14.31 -9.76
CA PRO A 91 -5.52 -13.29 -9.93
C PRO A 91 -5.70 -12.08 -9.01
N LEU A 92 -6.94 -11.64 -8.78
CA LEU A 92 -7.21 -10.49 -7.90
C LEU A 92 -6.80 -10.77 -6.45
N TYR A 93 -7.07 -11.99 -5.99
CA TYR A 93 -6.61 -12.43 -4.67
C TYR A 93 -5.08 -12.37 -4.58
N ASN A 94 -4.38 -12.90 -5.58
CA ASN A 94 -2.92 -12.91 -5.59
C ASN A 94 -2.33 -11.49 -5.60
N ASP A 95 -2.92 -10.57 -6.35
CA ASP A 95 -2.50 -9.18 -6.38
C ASP A 95 -2.71 -8.50 -5.01
N ILE A 96 -3.85 -8.75 -4.34
CA ILE A 96 -4.12 -8.22 -3.00
C ILE A 96 -3.17 -8.81 -1.95
N ILE A 97 -2.84 -10.10 -2.04
CA ILE A 97 -1.82 -10.71 -1.17
C ILE A 97 -0.43 -10.08 -1.43
N ALA A 98 -0.07 -9.82 -2.68
CA ALA A 98 1.19 -9.15 -3.02
C ALA A 98 1.24 -7.73 -2.45
N LEU A 99 0.15 -6.98 -2.54
CA LEU A 99 0.00 -5.68 -1.90
C LEU A 99 0.19 -5.80 -0.39
N ALA A 100 -0.48 -6.76 0.26
CA ALA A 100 -0.35 -7.00 1.70
C ALA A 100 1.09 -7.33 2.14
N GLN A 101 1.83 -8.09 1.33
CA GLN A 101 3.24 -8.36 1.60
C GLN A 101 4.08 -7.07 1.58
N LYS A 102 3.79 -6.14 0.68
CA LYS A 102 4.46 -4.84 0.65
C LYS A 102 4.05 -3.95 1.82
N VAL A 103 2.78 -3.98 2.25
CA VAL A 103 2.33 -3.31 3.48
C VAL A 103 3.09 -3.82 4.69
N ALA A 104 3.26 -5.14 4.83
CA ALA A 104 4.04 -5.73 5.92
C ALA A 104 5.51 -5.29 5.90
N GLN A 105 6.13 -5.21 4.71
CA GLN A 105 7.51 -4.72 4.55
C GLN A 105 7.64 -3.23 4.91
N VAL A 106 6.72 -2.38 4.45
CA VAL A 106 6.67 -0.95 4.81
C VAL A 106 6.50 -0.79 6.32
N THR A 107 5.64 -1.60 6.94
CA THR A 107 5.39 -1.61 8.38
C THR A 107 6.64 -2.01 9.15
N HIS A 108 7.32 -3.09 8.74
CA HIS A 108 8.57 -3.51 9.35
C HIS A 108 9.66 -2.43 9.24
N ASN A 109 9.83 -1.81 8.06
CA ASN A 109 10.80 -0.73 7.87
C ASN A 109 10.56 0.46 8.81
N ALA A 110 9.29 0.78 9.10
CA ALA A 110 8.93 1.88 10.00
C ALA A 110 9.19 1.55 11.49
N SER A 111 9.35 0.27 11.85
CA SER A 111 9.63 -0.15 13.23
C SER A 111 11.04 0.21 13.72
N GLY A 112 11.98 0.44 12.79
CA GLY A 112 13.38 0.70 13.12
C GLY A 112 14.19 -0.57 13.47
N GLU A 113 13.61 -1.75 13.34
CA GLU A 113 14.31 -3.03 13.45
C GLU A 113 15.42 -3.17 12.38
N PRO A 114 16.46 -3.98 12.63
CA PRO A 114 17.55 -4.22 11.68
C PRO A 114 17.06 -4.94 10.41
N ASP A 115 17.93 -4.96 9.39
CA ASP A 115 17.70 -5.59 8.08
C ASP A 115 16.45 -5.06 7.34
N PRO A 116 16.33 -3.73 7.15
CA PRO A 116 15.19 -3.16 6.46
C PRO A 116 15.12 -3.66 5.01
N PHE A 117 13.90 -3.82 4.52
CA PHE A 117 13.63 -4.03 3.10
C PHE A 117 14.06 -2.80 2.29
N PRO A 118 14.35 -2.96 0.98
CA PRO A 118 14.66 -1.83 0.11
C PRO A 118 13.63 -0.71 0.22
N HIS A 119 14.10 0.54 0.30
CA HIS A 119 13.23 1.72 0.48
C HIS A 119 12.16 1.84 -0.62
N ASP A 120 12.49 1.40 -1.84
CA ASP A 120 11.60 1.40 -3.00
C ASP A 120 10.40 0.43 -2.89
N VAL A 121 10.30 -0.36 -1.81
CA VAL A 121 9.13 -1.22 -1.54
C VAL A 121 7.83 -0.41 -1.46
N GLY A 122 7.89 0.80 -0.87
CA GLY A 122 6.74 1.71 -0.81
C GLY A 122 6.32 2.22 -2.19
N TRP A 123 7.28 2.39 -3.11
CA TRP A 123 6.98 2.79 -4.49
C TRP A 123 6.34 1.65 -5.26
N LYS A 124 6.91 0.44 -5.14
CA LYS A 124 6.40 -0.78 -5.76
C LYS A 124 5.04 -1.19 -5.21
N MET A 125 4.69 -0.78 -3.99
CA MET A 125 3.35 -0.97 -3.43
C MET A 125 2.28 -0.27 -4.25
N ILE A 126 2.58 0.92 -4.78
CA ILE A 126 1.67 1.65 -5.65
C ILE A 126 1.54 0.98 -7.03
N VAL A 127 2.59 0.30 -7.51
CA VAL A 127 2.50 -0.53 -8.71
C VAL A 127 1.51 -1.67 -8.51
N ASP A 128 1.59 -2.43 -7.41
CA ASP A 128 0.64 -3.50 -7.11
C ASP A 128 -0.80 -2.97 -6.99
N LEU A 129 -0.99 -1.85 -6.30
CA LEU A 129 -2.30 -1.21 -6.16
C LEU A 129 -2.87 -0.79 -7.52
N HIS A 130 -2.02 -0.26 -8.40
CA HIS A 130 -2.42 0.14 -9.73
C HIS A 130 -2.88 -1.07 -10.57
N GLU A 131 -2.18 -2.19 -10.51
CA GLU A 131 -2.61 -3.45 -11.15
C GLU A 131 -3.98 -3.92 -10.64
N ILE A 132 -4.22 -3.80 -9.33
CA ILE A 132 -5.53 -4.11 -8.71
C ILE A 132 -6.63 -3.19 -9.29
N VAL A 133 -6.36 -1.89 -9.41
CA VAL A 133 -7.31 -0.92 -9.99
C VAL A 133 -7.62 -1.24 -11.44
N LEU A 134 -6.61 -1.53 -12.26
CA LEU A 134 -6.79 -1.94 -13.65
C LEU A 134 -7.60 -3.24 -13.76
N ARG A 135 -7.34 -4.22 -12.89
CA ARG A 135 -8.06 -5.50 -12.91
C ARG A 135 -9.52 -5.35 -12.52
N ILE A 136 -9.82 -4.51 -11.53
CA ILE A 136 -11.20 -4.25 -11.09
C ILE A 136 -11.95 -3.44 -12.16
N ASN A 137 -11.24 -2.56 -12.88
CA ASN A 137 -11.78 -1.76 -13.99
C ASN A 137 -13.10 -1.04 -13.64
N ASN A 138 -13.12 -0.39 -12.47
CA ASN A 138 -14.28 0.33 -11.98
C ASN A 138 -13.89 1.80 -11.67
N PRO A 139 -14.45 2.78 -12.39
CA PRO A 139 -14.10 4.20 -12.19
C PRO A 139 -14.34 4.69 -10.76
N ALA A 140 -15.45 4.30 -10.13
CA ALA A 140 -15.74 4.71 -8.76
C ALA A 140 -14.74 4.13 -7.75
N PHE A 141 -14.24 2.91 -7.99
CA PHE A 141 -13.15 2.35 -7.20
C PHE A 141 -11.84 3.09 -7.42
N SER A 142 -11.50 3.41 -8.68
CA SER A 142 -10.30 4.19 -9.01
C SER A 142 -10.29 5.55 -8.31
N GLU A 143 -11.42 6.26 -8.32
CA GLU A 143 -11.58 7.55 -7.61
C GLU A 143 -11.45 7.39 -6.09
N HIS A 144 -12.05 6.34 -5.49
CA HIS A 144 -11.85 6.06 -4.07
C HIS A 144 -10.39 5.74 -3.72
N VAL A 145 -9.70 4.98 -4.57
CA VAL A 145 -8.27 4.69 -4.39
C VAL A 145 -7.47 5.98 -4.42
N TRP A 146 -7.76 6.87 -5.36
CA TRP A 146 -7.14 8.19 -5.41
C TRP A 146 -7.35 8.98 -4.12
N HIS A 147 -8.58 9.05 -3.60
CA HIS A 147 -8.86 9.77 -2.35
C HIS A 147 -8.06 9.24 -1.16
N VAL A 148 -7.93 7.92 -1.02
CA VAL A 148 -7.13 7.30 0.04
C VAL A 148 -5.63 7.55 -0.18
N LEU A 149 -5.16 7.51 -1.43
CA LEU A 149 -3.75 7.77 -1.77
C LEU A 149 -3.27 9.13 -1.28
N ILE A 150 -4.10 10.16 -1.45
CA ILE A 150 -3.73 11.54 -1.13
C ILE A 150 -4.21 12.03 0.25
N GLU A 151 -4.94 11.19 1.00
CA GLU A 151 -5.46 11.54 2.33
C GLU A 151 -4.42 12.18 3.27
N PRO A 152 -3.18 11.67 3.38
CA PRO A 152 -2.17 12.25 4.28
C PRO A 152 -1.76 13.69 3.95
N PHE A 153 -2.10 14.20 2.76
CA PHE A 153 -1.64 15.49 2.26
C PHE A 153 -2.71 16.58 2.33
N HIS A 154 -3.94 16.27 2.75
CA HIS A 154 -5.05 17.23 2.88
C HIS A 154 -5.02 18.08 4.17
N ILE A 155 -3.88 18.16 4.85
CA ILE A 155 -3.69 18.91 6.12
C ILE A 155 -3.56 20.41 5.87
#